data_AF-A0A5C7Y5H2-F1
#
_entry.id   AF-A0A5C7Y5H2-F1
#
_cell.length_a   1.000
_cell.length_b   1.000
_cell.length_c   1.000
_cell.angle_alpha   90.00
_cell.angle_beta   90.00
_cell.angle_gamma   90.00
#
_symmetry.space_group_name_H-M   'P 1'
#
loop_
_entity.id
_entity.type
_entity.pdbx_description
1 polymer ?
#
loop_
_entity_poly.entity_id
_entity_poly.type
_entity_poly.pdbx_seq_one_letter_code
_entity_poly.pdbx_strand_id
1 'polypeptide(L)' 'MNSGDVQALIESTLQAAELTYSPTPGSHGGLPGLIVELPGERKLKTNTILSVGEHSV' A
#
# COMPACT_ATOMS: atom_id res chain seq x y z
N MET A 1 14.70 -6.59 8.36
CA MET A 1 14.07 -6.15 7.09
C MET A 1 14.06 -4.64 7.10
N ASN A 2 14.76 -4.02 6.15
CA ASN A 2 14.77 -2.55 6.03
C ASN A 2 13.50 -2.10 5.29
N SER A 3 13.16 -0.81 5.38
CA SER A 3 11.93 -0.27 4.76
C SER A 3 11.84 -0.53 3.25
N GLY A 4 12.98 -0.59 2.55
CA GLY A 4 13.05 -0.97 1.13
C GLY A 4 12.67 -2.42 0.85
N ASP A 5 13.08 -3.36 1.73
CA ASP A 5 12.74 -4.79 1.58
C ASP A 5 11.24 -5.02 1.77
N VAL A 6 10.64 -4.30 2.73
CA VAL A 6 9.20 -4.37 3.01
C VAL A 6 8.39 -3.80 1.85
N GLN A 7 8.82 -2.67 1.27
CA GLN A 7 8.17 -2.10 0.09
C GLN A 7 8.22 -3.06 -1.10
N ALA A 8 9.38 -3.66 -1.37
CA ALA A 8 9.52 -4.64 -2.45
C ALA A 8 8.61 -5.85 -2.26
N LEU A 9 8.47 -6.35 -1.02
CA LEU A 9 7.55 -7.44 -0.70
C LEU A 9 6.09 -7.04 -0.98
N ILE A 10 5.67 -5.84 -0.57
CA ILE A 10 4.31 -5.35 -0.82
C ILE A 10 4.04 -5.22 -2.31
N GLU A 11 4.92 -4.56 -3.06
CA GLU A 11 4.76 -4.38 -4.51
C GLU A 11 4.73 -5.72 -5.26
N SER A 12 5.59 -6.67 -4.88
CA SER A 12 5.59 -8.02 -5.47
C SER A 12 4.29 -8.77 -5.21
N THR A 13 3.69 -8.60 -4.02
CA THR A 13 2.41 -9.21 -3.65
C THR A 13 1.27 -8.60 -4.46
N LEU A 14 1.26 -7.27 -4.62
CA LEU A 14 0.24 -6.56 -5.41
C LEU A 14 0.30 -6.94 -6.89
N GLN A 15 1.51 -7.07 -7.44
CA GLN A 15 1.72 -7.54 -8.81
C GLN A 15 1.24 -8.98 -8.98
N ALA A 16 1.57 -9.89 -8.05
CA ALA A 16 1.13 -11.27 -8.10
C ALA A 16 -0.40 -11.43 -8.00
N ALA A 17 -1.08 -10.49 -7.33
CA ALA A 17 -2.53 -10.43 -7.22
C ALA A 17 -3.21 -9.63 -8.35
N GLU A 18 -2.44 -9.13 -9.32
CA GLU A 18 -2.91 -8.27 -10.43
C GLU A 18 -3.70 -7.03 -9.95
N LEU A 19 -3.30 -6.47 -8.81
CA LEU A 19 -3.94 -5.30 -8.21
C LEU A 19 -3.28 -4.01 -8.69
N THR A 20 -4.09 -3.06 -9.14
CA THR A 20 -3.61 -1.71 -9.46
C THR A 20 -3.20 -0.99 -8.17
N TYR A 21 -2.02 -0.37 -8.18
CA TYR A 21 -1.55 0.44 -7.07
C TYR A 21 -0.85 1.72 -7.55
N SER A 22 -0.81 2.73 -6.68
CA SER A 22 -0.07 3.98 -6.94
C SER A 22 0.66 4.46 -5.69
N PRO A 23 1.94 4.90 -5.82
CA PRO A 23 2.69 5.45 -4.71
C PRO A 23 2.20 6.85 -4.36
N THR A 24 2.19 7.15 -3.07
CA THR A 24 1.85 8.47 -2.53
C THR A 24 3.01 9.00 -1.67
N PRO A 25 3.39 10.27 -1.85
CA PRO A 25 4.51 10.85 -1.11
C PRO A 25 4.21 11.10 0.38
N GLY A 26 3.01 10.76 0.87
CA GLY A 26 2.50 11.21 2.17
C GLY A 26 1.99 12.66 2.09
N SER A 27 1.00 13.02 2.91
CA SER A 27 0.49 14.40 3.02
C SER A 27 0.56 14.86 4.48
N HIS A 28 0.82 16.16 4.71
CA HIS A 28 0.88 16.78 6.04
C HIS A 28 1.81 16.09 7.06
N GLY A 29 2.98 15.61 6.62
CA GLY A 29 3.97 14.96 7.51
C GLY A 29 3.72 13.47 7.74
N GLY A 30 2.74 12.87 7.05
CA GLY A 30 2.56 11.41 7.02
C GLY A 30 3.66 10.70 6.23
N LEU A 31 3.90 9.44 6.56
CA LEU A 31 4.85 8.58 5.85
C LEU A 31 4.39 8.30 4.41
N PRO A 32 5.32 8.12 3.47
CA PRO A 32 4.98 7.66 2.12
C PRO A 32 4.32 6.28 2.19
N GLY A 33 3.33 6.04 1.33
CA GLY A 33 2.54 4.82 1.32
C GLY A 33 1.99 4.48 -0.07
N LEU A 34 1.40 3.29 -0.22
CA LEU A 34 0.81 2.82 -1.47
C LEU A 34 -0.73 2.86 -1.37
N ILE A 35 -1.39 3.44 -2.38
CA ILE A 35 -2.84 3.29 -2.59
C ILE A 35 -3.05 2.03 -3.43
N VAL A 36 -3.91 1.13 -2.97
CA VAL A 36 -4.27 -0.10 -3.69
C VAL A 36 -5.73 -0.05 -4.11
N GLU A 37 -6.01 -0.32 -5.38
CA GLU A 37 -7.38 -0.45 -5.87
C GLU A 37 -7.85 -1.90 -5.71
N LEU A 38 -8.67 -2.15 -4.68
CA LEU A 38 -9.25 -3.48 -4.47
C LEU A 38 -10.54 -3.65 -5.30
N PRO A 39 -10.70 -4.77 -6.06
CA PRO A 39 -11.93 -5.07 -6.76
C PRO A 39 -13.03 -5.46 -5.74
N GLY A 40 -13.85 -4.50 -5.32
CA GLY A 40 -15.00 -4.78 -4.47
C GLY A 40 -16.19 -5.37 -5.26
N GLU A 41 -17.02 -6.20 -4.61
CA GLU A 41 -18.21 -6.82 -5.23
C GLU A 41 -19.27 -5.81 -5.74
N ARG A 42 -19.15 -4.51 -5.42
CA ARG A 42 -20.16 -3.47 -5.74
C ARG A 42 -19.59 -2.07 -6.07
N LYS A 43 -18.49 -1.97 -6.83
CA LYS A 43 -17.90 -0.67 -7.24
C LYS A 43 -17.50 0.27 -6.09
N LEU A 44 -17.26 -0.25 -4.88
CA LEU A 44 -16.68 0.52 -3.78
C LEU A 44 -15.18 0.27 -3.77
N LYS A 45 -14.40 1.25 -4.23
CA LYS A 45 -12.93 1.24 -4.12
C LYS A 45 -12.55 1.55 -2.68
N THR A 46 -12.14 0.55 -1.91
CA THR A 46 -11.60 0.75 -0.56
C THR A 46 -10.14 1.19 -0.68
N ASN A 47 -9.88 2.49 -0.59
CA ASN A 47 -8.52 3.04 -0.56
C ASN A 47 -7.97 2.93 0.87
N THR A 48 -7.06 1.99 1.11
CA THR A 48 -6.34 1.87 2.39
C THR A 48 -4.91 2.38 2.23
N ILE A 49 -4.47 3.24 3.15
CA ILE A 49 -3.08 3.70 3.22
C ILE A 49 -2.32 2.71 4.11
N LEU A 50 -1.28 2.10 3.57
CA LEU A 50 -0.37 1.23 4.32
C LEU A 50 0.86 2.03 4.75
N SER A 51 1.02 2.25 6.06
CA SER A 51 2.18 2.89 6.67
C SER A 51 3.06 1.84 7.36
N VAL A 52 4.30 1.67 6.88
CA VAL A 52 5.29 0.78 7.51
C VAL A 52 5.88 1.48 8.73
N GLY A 53 5.62 0.96 9.94
CA GLY A 53 6.18 1.44 11.21
C GLY A 53 5.18 2.00 12.24
N GLU A 54 3.88 2.11 11.93
CA GLU A 54 2.86 2.64 12.86
C GLU A 54 2.18 1.56 13.72
N HIS A 55 2.37 0.28 13.36
CA HIS A 55 1.94 -0.86 14.16
C HIS A 55 3.18 -1.66 14.59
N SER A 56 3.74 -1.32 15.75
CA SER A 56 4.68 -2.20 16.46
C SER A 56 3.99 -3.53 16.74
N VAL A 57 4.65 -4.63 16.38
CA VAL A 57 4.17 -6.01 16.61
C VAL A 57 4.11 -6.34 18.09
#